data_AF-A0A924QKU2-F1
#
_entry.id   AF-A0A924QKU2-F1
#
_cell.length_a   1.000
_cell.length_b   1.000
_cell.length_c   1.000
_cell.angle_alpha   90.00
_cell.angle_beta   90.00
_cell.angle_gamma   90.00
#
_symmetry.space_group_name_H-M   'P 1'
#
loop_
_entity.id
_entity.type
_entity.pdbx_description
1 polymer ?
#
loop_
_entity_poly.entity_id
_entity_poly.type
_entity_poly.pdbx_seq_one_letter_code
_entity_poly.pdbx_strand_id
1 'polypeptide(L)'
;MISSTENTQPRSITITTPDDWHLHVRDGAAMAAVVPDTARQFARAVIMPNLKPPVTTTDQAVAYRHRIKAAMPSGAGFNASFEPLMTLYLTDHLPADEILRAKDAGVVAVKLYPAGATTNSDA
;
A
#
# COMPACT_ATOMS: atom_id res chain seq x y z
N MET A 1 -51.04 -23.51 -11.54
CA MET A 1 -49.58 -23.58 -11.78
C MET A 1 -48.98 -22.27 -11.32
N ILE A 2 -48.26 -22.27 -10.20
CA ILE A 2 -47.63 -21.05 -9.67
C ILE A 2 -46.34 -20.89 -10.48
N SER A 3 -46.29 -19.86 -11.33
CA SER A 3 -45.10 -19.52 -12.09
C SER A 3 -44.04 -19.04 -11.10
N SER A 4 -43.01 -19.87 -10.89
CA SER A 4 -41.82 -19.50 -10.13
C SER A 4 -41.06 -18.43 -10.91
N THR A 5 -41.04 -17.21 -10.37
CA THR A 5 -40.17 -16.14 -10.84
C THR A 5 -38.72 -16.58 -10.61
N GLU A 6 -37.99 -16.85 -11.69
CA GLU A 6 -36.54 -17.08 -11.61
C GLU A 6 -35.88 -15.81 -11.08
N ASN A 7 -35.36 -15.90 -9.86
CA ASN A 7 -34.62 -14.84 -9.19
C ASN A 7 -33.30 -14.63 -9.96
N THR A 8 -33.32 -13.72 -10.94
CA THR A 8 -32.19 -13.39 -11.81
C THR A 8 -31.24 -12.44 -11.08
N GLN A 9 -30.69 -12.89 -9.95
CA GLN A 9 -29.63 -12.15 -9.28
C GLN A 9 -28.35 -12.26 -10.10
N PRO A 10 -27.62 -11.15 -10.34
CA PRO A 10 -26.37 -11.19 -11.07
C PRO A 10 -25.35 -12.06 -10.33
N ARG A 11 -24.76 -13.03 -11.05
CA ARG A 11 -23.76 -13.97 -10.52
C ARG A 11 -22.33 -13.41 -10.52
N SER A 12 -22.13 -12.25 -11.15
CA SER A 12 -20.83 -11.62 -11.33
C SER A 12 -20.97 -10.11 -11.49
N ILE A 13 -19.95 -9.38 -11.04
CA ILE A 13 -19.76 -7.96 -11.33
C ILE A 13 -18.42 -7.77 -12.01
N THR A 14 -18.39 -6.95 -13.06
CA THR A 14 -17.14 -6.48 -13.68
C THR A 14 -16.94 -5.03 -13.27
N ILE A 15 -15.79 -4.73 -12.68
CA ILE A 15 -15.40 -3.39 -12.27
C ILE A 15 -14.07 -3.03 -12.91
N THR A 16 -13.82 -1.73 -13.08
CA THR A 16 -12.47 -1.23 -13.34
C THR A 16 -11.53 -1.71 -12.24
N THR A 17 -10.30 -2.10 -12.60
CA THR A 17 -9.31 -2.56 -11.63
C THR A 17 -9.18 -1.53 -10.49
N PRO A 18 -9.41 -1.94 -9.23
CA PRO A 18 -9.43 -1.03 -8.10
C PRO A 18 -8.01 -0.68 -7.62
N ASP A 19 -7.94 0.24 -6.65
CA ASP A 19 -6.75 0.57 -5.87
C ASP A 19 -7.03 0.39 -4.37
N ASP A 20 -6.00 0.10 -3.58
CA ASP A 20 -6.09 0.01 -2.12
C ASP A 20 -5.48 1.25 -1.45
N TRP A 21 -6.32 2.13 -0.91
CA TRP A 21 -5.88 3.41 -0.36
C TRP A 21 -5.31 3.34 1.07
N HIS A 22 -5.19 2.15 1.68
CA HIS A 22 -4.52 1.97 2.98
C HIS A 22 -4.02 0.53 3.19
N LEU A 23 -2.74 0.29 2.91
CA LEU A 23 -2.16 -1.06 2.95
C LEU A 23 -0.91 -1.17 3.82
N HIS A 24 -0.78 -2.29 4.54
CA HIS A 24 0.40 -2.67 5.32
C HIS A 24 1.02 -3.93 4.73
N VAL A 25 2.18 -3.83 4.08
CA VAL A 25 2.89 -4.98 3.52
C VAL A 25 4.07 -5.47 4.38
N ARG A 26 4.39 -4.79 5.48
CA ARG A 26 5.53 -5.12 6.37
C ARG A 26 6.87 -5.09 5.61
N ASP A 27 7.85 -5.90 5.99
CA ASP A 27 9.14 -5.98 5.30
C ASP A 27 9.64 -7.44 5.29
N GLY A 28 10.72 -7.72 4.54
CA GLY A 28 11.37 -9.02 4.48
C GLY A 28 10.43 -10.15 4.05
N ALA A 29 10.49 -11.30 4.74
CA ALA A 29 9.70 -12.49 4.40
C ALA A 29 8.19 -12.24 4.45
N ALA A 30 7.72 -11.41 5.38
CA ALA A 30 6.30 -11.07 5.47
C ALA A 30 5.83 -10.29 4.24
N MET A 31 6.62 -9.31 3.79
CA MET A 31 6.35 -8.56 2.55
C MET A 31 6.36 -9.47 1.32
N ALA A 32 7.36 -10.34 1.20
CA ALA A 32 7.44 -11.31 0.10
C ALA A 32 6.21 -12.24 0.04
N ALA A 33 5.61 -12.55 1.19
CA ALA A 33 4.41 -13.39 1.24
C ALA A 33 3.12 -12.66 0.83
N VAL A 34 2.99 -11.35 1.13
CA VAL A 34 1.70 -10.64 0.97
C VAL A 34 1.61 -9.73 -0.27
N VAL A 35 2.74 -9.20 -0.77
CA VAL A 35 2.75 -8.33 -1.95
C VAL A 35 2.11 -8.99 -3.20
N PRO A 36 2.37 -10.28 -3.50
CA PRO A 36 1.73 -10.96 -4.63
C PRO A 36 0.19 -10.94 -4.59
N ASP A 37 -0.40 -11.06 -3.40
CA ASP A 37 -1.86 -11.09 -3.24
C ASP A 37 -2.49 -9.72 -3.55
N THR A 38 -1.89 -8.63 -3.04
CA THR A 38 -2.32 -7.28 -3.39
C THR A 38 -2.17 -7.03 -4.88
N ALA A 39 -1.02 -7.36 -5.45
CA ALA A 39 -0.72 -7.12 -6.87
C ALA A 39 -1.68 -7.87 -7.82
N ARG A 40 -2.26 -8.98 -7.38
CA ARG A 40 -3.27 -9.71 -8.15
C ARG A 40 -4.62 -9.00 -8.20
N GLN A 41 -4.95 -8.17 -7.20
CA GLN A 41 -6.27 -7.55 -7.05
C GLN A 41 -6.29 -6.06 -7.40
N PHE A 42 -5.19 -5.34 -7.12
CA PHE A 42 -5.15 -3.89 -7.18
C PHE A 42 -4.12 -3.39 -8.19
N ALA A 43 -4.40 -2.24 -8.81
CA ALA A 43 -3.46 -1.54 -9.67
C ALA A 43 -2.45 -0.72 -8.86
N ARG A 44 -2.89 -0.07 -7.78
CA ARG A 44 -2.04 0.74 -6.89
C ARG A 44 -2.39 0.50 -5.44
N ALA A 45 -1.46 0.79 -4.54
CA ALA A 45 -1.79 0.88 -3.13
C ALA A 45 -1.02 1.98 -2.40
N VAL A 46 -1.67 2.65 -1.44
CA VAL A 46 -1.00 3.57 -0.51
C VAL A 46 -0.36 2.77 0.61
N ILE A 47 0.97 2.75 0.62
CA ILE A 47 1.75 1.94 1.55
C ILE A 47 1.98 2.71 2.86
N MET A 48 1.57 2.09 3.95
CA MET A 48 1.68 2.67 5.29
C MET A 48 3.12 2.60 5.82
N PRO A 49 3.60 3.63 6.55
CA PRO A 49 5.03 3.82 6.84
C PRO A 49 5.48 3.31 8.22
N ASN A 50 4.61 2.66 8.99
CA ASN A 50 4.85 2.24 10.38
C ASN A 50 5.64 0.91 10.51
N LEU A 51 6.75 0.81 9.78
CA LEU A 51 7.77 -0.22 9.98
C LEU A 51 8.48 -0.05 11.35
N LYS A 52 9.42 -0.95 11.66
CA LYS A 52 10.35 -0.80 12.79
C LYS A 52 11.80 -0.79 12.28
N PRO A 53 12.50 0.36 12.29
CA PRO A 53 12.00 1.72 12.58
C PRO A 53 10.99 2.22 11.52
N PRO A 54 10.18 3.27 11.82
CA PRO A 54 9.24 3.83 10.85
C PRO A 54 9.96 4.51 9.69
N VAL A 55 9.26 4.65 8.56
CA VAL A 55 9.74 5.35 7.37
C VAL A 55 9.47 6.85 7.54
N THR A 56 10.50 7.61 7.89
CA THR A 56 10.42 9.05 8.18
C THR A 56 11.17 9.92 7.17
N THR A 57 11.98 9.33 6.29
CA THR A 57 12.73 10.05 5.26
C THR A 57 12.40 9.58 3.84
N THR A 58 12.66 10.45 2.88
CA THR A 58 12.52 10.24 1.44
C THR A 58 13.36 9.05 1.00
N ASP A 59 14.62 8.98 1.43
CA ASP A 59 15.52 7.87 1.09
C ASP A 59 14.99 6.52 1.60
N GLN A 60 14.43 6.50 2.82
CA GLN A 60 13.80 5.30 3.36
C GLN A 60 12.56 4.89 2.53
N ALA A 61 11.73 5.86 2.13
CA ALA A 61 10.56 5.59 1.30
C ALA A 61 10.94 5.06 -0.08
N VAL A 62 11.96 5.64 -0.72
CA VAL A 62 12.50 5.19 -2.02
C VAL A 62 13.07 3.78 -1.89
N ALA A 63 13.91 3.53 -0.89
CA ALA A 63 14.48 2.21 -0.64
C ALA A 63 13.39 1.17 -0.36
N TYR A 64 12.35 1.53 0.40
CA TYR A 64 11.24 0.63 0.69
C TYR A 64 10.40 0.33 -0.57
N ARG A 65 10.13 1.34 -1.40
CA ARG A 65 9.48 1.14 -2.71
C ARG A 65 10.24 0.14 -3.57
N HIS A 66 11.57 0.24 -3.61
CA HIS A 66 12.42 -0.71 -4.34
C HIS A 66 12.29 -2.14 -3.79
N ARG A 67 12.28 -2.32 -2.46
CA ARG A 67 12.07 -3.65 -1.85
C ARG A 67 10.69 -4.23 -2.18
N ILE A 68 9.63 -3.43 -2.14
CA ILE A 68 8.27 -3.87 -2.52
C ILE A 68 8.22 -4.29 -3.98
N LYS A 69 8.78 -3.47 -4.88
CA LYS A 69 8.84 -3.80 -6.31
C LYS A 69 9.68 -5.05 -6.60
N ALA A 70 10.74 -5.29 -5.82
CA ALA A 70 11.54 -6.51 -5.94
C ALA A 70 10.83 -7.77 -5.41
N ALA A 71 9.86 -7.62 -4.49
CA ALA A 71 9.03 -8.71 -4.00
C ALA A 71 7.88 -9.09 -4.96
N MET A 72 7.74 -8.38 -6.08
CA MET A 72 6.74 -8.68 -7.09
C MET A 72 7.07 -9.99 -7.81
N PRO A 73 6.09 -10.89 -7.96
CA PRO A 73 6.29 -12.12 -8.71
C PRO A 73 6.54 -11.81 -10.20
N SER A 74 7.44 -12.57 -10.81
CA SER A 74 7.68 -12.55 -12.26
C SER A 74 6.93 -13.70 -12.92
N GLY A 75 6.15 -13.43 -13.97
CA GLY A 75 5.46 -14.47 -14.74
C GLY A 75 4.04 -14.09 -15.20
N ALA A 76 3.46 -14.95 -16.04
CA ALA A 76 2.10 -14.79 -16.56
C ALA A 76 1.06 -14.89 -15.42
N GLY A 77 0.12 -13.94 -15.36
CA GLY A 77 -0.99 -13.93 -14.40
C GLY A 77 -0.88 -12.91 -13.26
N PHE A 78 0.25 -12.20 -13.14
CA PHE A 78 0.40 -11.09 -12.21
C PHE A 78 0.26 -9.75 -12.91
N ASN A 79 -0.34 -8.78 -12.24
CA ASN A 79 -0.34 -7.42 -12.73
C ASN A 79 1.08 -6.85 -12.61
N ALA A 80 1.84 -6.92 -13.71
CA ALA A 80 3.17 -6.34 -13.83
C ALA A 80 3.19 -4.81 -13.61
N SER A 81 2.01 -4.17 -13.45
CA SER A 81 1.85 -2.73 -13.24
C SER A 81 1.46 -2.32 -11.81
N PHE A 82 1.49 -3.22 -10.81
CA PHE A 82 1.22 -2.81 -9.42
C PHE A 82 2.17 -1.68 -8.99
N GLU A 83 1.61 -0.55 -8.57
CA GLU A 83 2.36 0.63 -8.16
C GLU A 83 2.18 0.94 -6.66
N PRO A 84 3.21 0.73 -5.83
CA PRO A 84 3.20 1.14 -4.44
C PRO A 84 3.40 2.66 -4.32
N LEU A 85 2.36 3.35 -3.84
CA LEU A 85 2.36 4.78 -3.54
C LEU A 85 2.86 5.00 -2.11
N MET A 86 4.07 5.51 -1.98
CA MET A 86 4.74 5.60 -0.68
C MET A 86 4.22 6.77 0.16
N THR A 87 4.35 6.62 1.49
CA THR A 87 4.03 7.66 2.47
C THR A 87 5.17 7.81 3.48
N LEU A 88 5.23 8.95 4.17
CA LEU A 88 6.09 9.14 5.35
C LEU A 88 5.28 9.07 6.63
N TYR A 89 5.91 8.61 7.70
CA TYR A 89 5.39 8.68 9.06
C TYR A 89 5.61 10.09 9.61
N LEU A 90 4.54 10.74 10.11
CA LEU A 90 4.64 12.06 10.75
C LEU A 90 5.28 11.95 12.14
N THR A 91 6.32 12.74 12.38
CA THR A 91 6.99 12.86 13.69
C THR A 91 7.15 14.33 14.06
N ASP A 92 7.37 14.62 15.34
CA ASP A 92 7.62 15.99 15.83
C ASP A 92 8.87 16.64 15.23
N HIS A 93 9.77 15.82 14.66
CA HIS A 93 11.04 16.26 14.10
C HIS A 93 11.09 16.19 12.57
N LEU A 94 9.97 15.87 11.88
CA LEU A 94 9.93 15.83 10.43
C LEU A 94 10.05 17.26 9.85
N PRO A 95 11.17 17.62 9.22
CA PRO A 95 11.38 19.00 8.82
C PRO A 95 10.63 19.30 7.51
N ALA A 96 10.23 20.55 7.31
CA ALA A 96 9.39 20.94 6.17
C ALA A 96 10.09 20.74 4.80
N ASP A 97 11.41 20.83 4.76
CA ASP A 97 12.21 20.57 3.56
C ASP A 97 12.21 19.08 3.17
N GLU A 98 12.04 18.16 4.13
CA GLU A 98 11.84 16.73 3.87
C GLU A 98 10.54 16.47 3.11
N ILE A 99 9.47 17.24 3.39
CA ILE A 99 8.21 17.14 2.65
C ILE A 99 8.38 17.50 1.18
N LEU A 100 9.18 18.53 0.89
CA LEU A 100 9.49 18.94 -0.47
C LEU A 100 10.28 17.85 -1.20
N ARG A 101 11.35 17.32 -0.58
CA ARG A 101 12.13 16.20 -1.12
C ARG A 101 11.26 14.97 -1.39
N ALA A 102 10.40 14.62 -0.43
CA ALA A 102 9.52 13.47 -0.54
C ALA A 102 8.54 13.61 -1.71
N LYS A 103 7.94 14.79 -1.86
CA LYS A 103 7.04 15.09 -2.98
C LYS A 103 7.76 14.97 -4.33
N ASP A 104 8.96 15.54 -4.45
CA ASP A 104 9.76 15.46 -5.68
C ASP A 104 10.17 14.01 -6.02
N ALA A 105 10.36 13.17 -5.01
CA ALA A 105 10.63 11.73 -5.16
C ALA A 105 9.36 10.87 -5.42
N GLY A 106 8.18 11.48 -5.43
CA GLY A 106 6.91 10.79 -5.70
C GLY A 106 6.23 10.15 -4.48
N VAL A 107 6.62 10.53 -3.25
CA VAL A 107 5.84 10.23 -2.04
C VAL A 107 4.53 11.03 -2.10
N VAL A 108 3.40 10.36 -1.87
CA VAL A 108 2.06 10.95 -2.13
C VAL A 108 1.38 11.49 -0.89
N ALA A 109 1.82 11.08 0.31
CA ALA A 109 1.17 11.49 1.56
C ALA A 109 2.08 11.35 2.78
N VAL A 110 1.65 11.96 3.88
CA VAL A 110 2.22 11.81 5.22
C VAL A 110 1.12 11.25 6.13
N LYS A 111 1.47 10.26 6.94
CA LYS A 111 0.54 9.57 7.84
C LYS A 111 0.83 9.93 9.29
N LEU A 112 -0.16 10.53 9.94
CA LEU A 112 -0.20 10.71 11.39
C LEU A 112 -0.67 9.41 12.07
N TYR A 113 0.06 9.00 13.10
CA TYR A 113 -0.35 7.98 14.07
C TYR A 113 -0.39 8.65 15.45
N PRO A 114 -1.53 8.64 16.16
CA PRO A 114 -1.56 9.16 17.52
C PRO A 114 -0.63 8.35 18.43
N ALA A 115 0.18 9.02 19.23
CA ALA A 115 1.13 8.37 20.14
C ALA A 115 0.42 7.35 21.05
N GLY A 116 0.96 6.13 21.12
CA GLY A 116 0.42 5.03 21.94
C GLY A 116 -0.94 4.44 21.51
N ALA A 117 -1.53 4.87 20.39
CA ALA A 117 -2.87 4.43 19.99
C ALA A 117 -2.93 3.15 19.13
N THR A 118 -1.81 2.70 18.53
CA THR A 118 -1.81 1.52 17.65
C THR A 118 -0.43 0.84 17.54
N THR A 119 -0.33 -0.21 16.72
CA THR A 119 0.92 -0.96 16.51
C THR A 119 2.02 -0.03 15.96
N ASN A 120 3.12 0.08 16.72
CA ASN A 120 4.31 0.89 16.40
C ASN A 120 4.04 2.41 16.39
N SER A 121 3.15 2.89 17.25
CA SER A 121 2.92 4.32 17.46
C SER A 121 3.64 4.88 18.69
N ASP A 122 4.77 4.30 19.08
CA ASP A 122 5.61 4.87 20.13
C ASP A 122 6.35 6.07 19.53
N ALA A 123 6.23 7.24 20.19
CA ALA A 123 6.68 8.55 19.71
C ALA A 123 8.20 8.64 19.48
#